data_AF-A0A920GA48-F1
#
_entry.id   AF-A0A920GA48-F1
#
_cell.length_a   1.000
_cell.length_b   1.000
_cell.length_c   1.000
_cell.angle_alpha   90.00
_cell.angle_beta   90.00
_cell.angle_gamma   90.00
#
_symmetry.space_group_name_H-M   'P 1'
#
loop_
_entity.id
_entity.type
_entity.pdbx_description
1 polymer ?
#
loop_
_entity_poly.entity_id
_entity_poly.type
_entity_poly.pdbx_seq_one_letter_code
_entity_poly.pdbx_strand_id
1 'polypeptide(L)'
;MKRYLEYDGLKVLAHRGGAEESFENTLESFEYSQSIGCEFIETDVQASSDGVPYIFHDDDLKRILNKSVKFNELSSKEIDELQIFEKYKIPKLSETLIQFPNLLFQIDFKTDEVVDPALNVIHELNVMDRVCIASFSSNRLNKVRSLNSELCISMGPSEVLQTFLSSWNLYKGEIVGDCLQIPIRYYGLKIVTKDLLILFTQKV
;
A
#
# COMPACT_ATOMS: atom_id res chain seq x y z
N MET A 1 -15.43 11.36 5.75
CA MET A 1 -14.00 10.99 5.83
C MET A 1 -13.91 9.49 6.08
N LYS A 2 -12.93 8.79 5.52
CA LYS A 2 -12.73 7.35 5.76
C LYS A 2 -12.09 7.17 7.14
N ARG A 3 -12.48 6.14 7.90
CA ARG A 3 -11.96 5.90 9.26
C ARG A 3 -10.44 5.76 9.33
N TYR A 4 -9.82 5.19 8.30
CA TYR A 4 -8.36 5.11 8.17
C TYR A 4 -7.67 6.49 8.24
N LEU A 5 -8.35 7.55 7.81
CA LEU A 5 -7.84 8.92 7.79
C LEU A 5 -8.31 9.76 9.00
N GLU A 6 -9.02 9.16 9.96
CA GLU A 6 -9.50 9.84 11.17
C GLU A 6 -8.39 9.92 12.22
N TYR A 7 -7.45 10.83 12.02
CA TYR A 7 -6.40 11.17 12.99
C TYR A 7 -6.09 12.66 12.98
N ASP A 8 -5.57 13.16 14.09
CA ASP A 8 -5.15 14.55 14.21
C ASP A 8 -3.65 14.74 13.90
N GLY A 9 -3.33 15.83 13.21
CA GLY A 9 -1.96 16.30 13.03
C GLY A 9 -1.11 15.45 12.07
N LEU A 10 0.15 15.21 12.46
CA LEU A 10 1.12 14.47 11.67
C LEU A 10 1.26 13.05 12.22
N LYS A 11 1.23 12.06 11.31
CA LYS A 11 1.54 10.67 11.62
C LYS A 11 2.72 10.19 10.77
N VAL A 12 3.46 9.23 11.32
CA VAL A 12 4.55 8.54 10.62
C VAL A 12 3.97 7.28 9.99
N LEU A 13 4.32 7.05 8.72
CA LEU A 13 3.97 5.85 7.96
C LEU A 13 5.27 5.09 7.69
N ALA A 14 5.45 3.93 8.31
CA ALA A 14 6.66 3.14 8.15
C ALA A 14 6.67 2.42 6.79
N HIS A 15 7.49 2.91 5.86
CA HIS A 15 7.63 2.37 4.51
C HIS A 15 8.17 0.93 4.55
N ARG A 16 7.44 0.00 3.93
CA ARG A 16 7.65 -1.45 3.97
C ARG A 16 7.87 -2.00 5.38
N GLY A 17 7.16 -1.46 6.36
CA GLY A 17 7.33 -1.82 7.76
C GLY A 17 8.56 -1.24 8.46
N GLY A 18 9.18 -0.21 7.91
CA GLY A 18 10.39 0.40 8.51
C GLY A 18 11.67 -0.20 7.95
N ALA A 19 11.73 -0.36 6.63
CA ALA A 19 12.86 -0.99 5.91
C ALA A 19 14.21 -0.27 6.05
N GLU A 20 14.24 0.96 6.58
CA GLU A 20 15.50 1.65 6.91
C GLU A 20 16.14 1.12 8.21
N GLU A 21 15.33 0.55 9.11
CA GLU A 21 15.75 0.15 10.45
C GLU A 21 15.64 -1.38 10.68
N SER A 22 14.87 -2.08 9.83
CA SER A 22 14.67 -3.52 9.89
C SER A 22 14.53 -4.13 8.49
N PHE A 23 14.28 -5.43 8.40
CA PHE A 23 14.09 -6.13 7.13
C PHE A 23 12.70 -5.87 6.57
N GLU A 24 12.64 -5.28 5.38
CA GLU A 24 11.39 -4.86 4.73
C GLU A 24 10.34 -5.97 4.69
N ASN A 25 9.06 -5.60 4.85
CA ASN A 25 7.92 -6.49 4.60
C ASN A 25 7.99 -7.82 5.40
N THR A 26 8.43 -7.75 6.66
CA THR A 26 8.47 -8.88 7.60
C THR A 26 7.59 -8.59 8.81
N LEU A 27 7.11 -9.63 9.49
CA LEU A 27 6.37 -9.44 10.74
C LEU A 27 7.24 -8.75 11.80
N GLU A 28 8.54 -9.04 11.79
CA GLU A 28 9.52 -8.45 12.70
C GLU A 28 9.75 -6.95 12.46
N SER A 29 9.71 -6.48 11.20
CA SER A 29 9.77 -5.03 10.96
C SER A 29 8.50 -4.31 11.37
N PHE A 30 7.33 -4.96 11.22
CA PHE A 30 6.06 -4.41 11.72
C PHE A 30 6.04 -4.33 13.26
N GLU A 31 6.47 -5.41 13.94
CA GLU A 31 6.62 -5.42 15.39
C GLU A 31 7.59 -4.33 15.87
N TYR A 32 8.73 -4.20 15.18
CA TYR A 32 9.71 -3.14 15.48
C TYR A 32 9.09 -1.75 15.36
N SER A 33 8.47 -1.45 14.21
CA SER A 33 7.80 -0.17 13.95
C SER A 33 6.73 0.13 15.00
N GLN A 34 5.92 -0.87 15.37
CA GLN A 34 4.93 -0.73 16.44
C GLN A 34 5.60 -0.41 17.80
N SER A 35 6.68 -1.11 18.13
CA SER A 35 7.38 -0.96 19.42
C SER A 35 7.97 0.44 19.64
N ILE A 36 8.31 1.14 18.56
CA ILE A 36 8.81 2.53 18.59
C ILE A 36 7.68 3.57 18.44
N GLY A 37 6.42 3.14 18.45
CA GLY A 37 5.24 4.01 18.44
C GLY A 37 4.68 4.35 17.06
N CYS A 38 5.09 3.64 16.00
CA CYS A 38 4.50 3.82 14.69
C CYS A 38 3.15 3.09 14.59
N GLU A 39 2.09 3.84 14.29
CA GLU A 39 0.73 3.31 14.16
C GLU A 39 0.39 2.90 12.72
N PHE A 40 1.04 3.53 11.74
CA PHE A 40 0.78 3.32 10.33
C PHE A 40 1.94 2.57 9.66
N ILE A 41 1.61 1.47 8.98
CA ILE A 41 2.55 0.67 8.19
C ILE A 41 2.19 0.80 6.72
N GLU A 42 3.17 1.07 5.88
CA GLU A 42 3.04 0.83 4.46
C GLU A 42 3.68 -0.52 4.13
N THR A 43 3.03 -1.28 3.24
CA THR A 43 3.48 -2.61 2.82
C THR A 43 3.02 -2.92 1.40
N ASP A 44 3.64 -3.93 0.79
CA ASP A 44 3.38 -4.35 -0.58
C ASP A 44 2.73 -5.73 -0.60
N VAL A 45 1.68 -5.93 -1.39
CA VAL A 45 1.02 -7.25 -1.48
C VAL A 45 0.96 -7.73 -2.93
N GLN A 46 1.29 -9.02 -3.09
CA GLN A 46 1.16 -9.81 -4.30
C GLN A 46 0.37 -11.09 -4.03
N ALA A 47 -0.11 -11.75 -5.07
CA ALA A 47 -0.75 -13.05 -4.95
C ALA A 47 0.16 -14.18 -5.45
N SER A 48 0.10 -15.32 -4.78
CA SER A 48 0.61 -16.59 -5.29
C SER A 48 -0.21 -17.08 -6.49
N SER A 49 0.29 -18.09 -7.21
CA SER A 49 -0.38 -18.68 -8.39
C SER A 49 -1.71 -19.35 -8.06
N ASP A 50 -1.91 -19.76 -6.81
CA ASP A 50 -3.15 -20.30 -6.25
C ASP A 50 -3.99 -19.26 -5.49
N GLY A 51 -3.68 -17.97 -5.63
CA GLY A 51 -4.54 -16.87 -5.20
C GLY A 51 -4.46 -16.53 -3.71
N VAL A 52 -3.36 -16.83 -3.03
CA VAL A 52 -3.13 -16.44 -1.63
C VAL A 52 -2.35 -15.11 -1.60
N PRO A 53 -2.84 -14.06 -0.91
CA PRO A 53 -2.11 -12.80 -0.80
C PRO A 53 -0.95 -12.88 0.20
N TYR A 54 0.23 -12.47 -0.26
CA TYR A 54 1.47 -12.37 0.51
C TYR A 54 2.04 -10.96 0.47
N ILE A 55 2.74 -10.61 1.54
CA ILE A 55 3.43 -9.35 1.69
C ILE A 55 4.81 -9.45 1.03
N PHE A 56 4.96 -8.89 -0.17
CA PHE A 56 6.19 -8.93 -0.97
C PHE A 56 6.22 -7.84 -2.05
N HIS A 57 7.35 -7.12 -2.16
CA HIS A 57 7.46 -5.94 -3.04
C HIS A 57 7.78 -6.28 -4.51
N ASP A 58 8.80 -7.10 -4.75
CA ASP A 58 9.41 -7.24 -6.09
C ASP A 58 8.62 -8.17 -6.99
N ASP A 59 8.65 -7.94 -8.31
CA ASP A 59 8.00 -8.82 -9.30
C ASP A 59 8.59 -10.25 -9.31
N ASP A 60 9.86 -10.40 -8.88
CA ASP A 60 10.58 -11.65 -8.83
C ASP A 60 11.41 -11.81 -7.55
N LEU A 61 11.95 -13.01 -7.34
CA LEU A 61 12.78 -13.32 -6.17
C LEU A 61 14.26 -12.91 -6.32
N LYS A 62 14.64 -12.15 -7.35
CA LYS A 62 16.04 -11.99 -7.76
C LYS A 62 16.83 -11.18 -6.76
N ARG A 63 16.29 -10.06 -6.27
CA ARG A 63 17.01 -9.15 -5.37
C ARG A 63 17.30 -9.78 -4.01
N ILE A 64 16.32 -10.50 -3.45
CA ILE A 64 16.40 -11.02 -2.07
C ILE A 64 16.96 -12.44 -2.03
N LEU A 65 16.59 -13.32 -2.99
CA LEU A 65 16.95 -14.75 -2.97
C LEU A 65 17.87 -15.17 -4.11
N ASN A 66 18.25 -14.23 -4.99
CA ASN A 66 19.04 -14.51 -6.18
C ASN A 66 18.41 -15.56 -7.13
N LYS A 67 17.08 -15.70 -7.11
CA LYS A 67 16.31 -16.61 -7.97
C LYS A 67 15.52 -15.81 -9.01
N SER A 68 15.69 -16.13 -10.29
CA SER A 68 14.93 -15.50 -11.38
C SER A 68 13.62 -16.24 -11.63
N VAL A 69 12.71 -16.16 -10.65
CA VAL A 69 11.35 -16.73 -10.71
C VAL A 69 10.39 -15.63 -10.30
N LYS A 70 9.31 -15.43 -11.08
CA LYS A 70 8.30 -14.43 -10.75
C LYS A 70 7.53 -14.84 -9.51
N PHE A 71 7.16 -13.87 -8.70
CA PHE A 71 6.45 -14.15 -7.45
C PHE A 71 5.10 -14.84 -7.72
N ASN A 72 4.34 -14.33 -8.70
CA ASN A 72 3.01 -14.83 -9.05
C ASN A 72 2.99 -16.19 -9.77
N GLU A 73 4.16 -16.78 -10.08
CA GLU A 73 4.27 -18.14 -10.62
C GLU A 73 4.34 -19.20 -9.51
N LEU A 74 4.70 -18.80 -8.28
CA LEU A 74 4.87 -19.70 -7.14
C LEU A 74 3.53 -19.96 -6.45
N SER A 75 3.30 -21.22 -6.08
CA SER A 75 2.17 -21.59 -5.21
C SER A 75 2.39 -21.12 -3.77
N SER A 76 1.30 -20.99 -3.01
CA SER A 76 1.35 -20.67 -1.58
C SER A 76 2.25 -21.63 -0.79
N LYS A 77 2.21 -22.92 -1.14
CA LYS A 77 3.08 -23.93 -0.53
C LYS A 77 4.56 -23.64 -0.79
N GLU A 78 4.93 -23.30 -2.03
CA GLU A 78 6.32 -22.97 -2.36
C GLU A 78 6.77 -21.69 -1.65
N ILE A 79 5.91 -20.68 -1.58
CA ILE A 79 6.20 -19.41 -0.88
C ILE A 79 6.38 -19.64 0.62
N ASP A 80 5.54 -20.47 1.25
CA ASP A 80 5.62 -20.81 2.68
C ASP A 80 6.94 -21.52 3.06
N GLU A 81 7.60 -22.17 2.10
CA GLU A 81 8.90 -22.84 2.26
C GLU A 81 10.10 -21.88 2.07
N LEU A 82 9.87 -20.67 1.56
CA LEU A 82 10.94 -19.68 1.35
C LEU A 82 11.33 -18.98 2.65
N GLN A 83 12.62 -18.66 2.75
CA GLN A 83 13.16 -17.76 3.77
C GLN A 83 13.82 -16.56 3.11
N ILE A 84 13.37 -15.36 3.47
CA ILE A 84 13.93 -14.08 3.07
C ILE A 84 14.85 -13.54 4.17
N PHE A 85 15.91 -12.83 3.75
CA PHE A 85 16.95 -12.31 4.66
C PHE A 85 17.42 -13.36 5.67
N GLU A 86 17.81 -14.53 5.11
CA GLU A 86 18.37 -15.71 5.78
C GLU A 86 17.41 -16.50 6.68
N LYS A 87 16.41 -15.88 7.31
CA LYS A 87 15.59 -16.56 8.33
C LYS A 87 14.11 -16.21 8.38
N TYR A 88 13.68 -15.09 7.80
CA TYR A 88 12.31 -14.63 7.93
C TYR A 88 11.41 -15.26 6.87
N LYS A 89 10.14 -15.44 7.21
CA LYS A 89 9.13 -15.89 6.25
C LYS A 89 8.57 -14.71 5.47
N ILE A 90 8.05 -14.99 4.28
CA ILE A 90 7.22 -14.04 3.53
C ILE A 90 5.82 -14.08 4.17
N PRO A 91 5.33 -12.99 4.79
CA PRO A 91 4.08 -13.03 5.54
C PRO A 91 2.85 -13.18 4.64
N LYS A 92 1.84 -13.95 5.06
CA LYS A 92 0.50 -13.86 4.45
C LYS A 92 -0.18 -12.59 4.92
N LEU A 93 -0.96 -11.95 4.04
CA LEU A 93 -1.71 -10.76 4.39
C LEU A 93 -2.71 -11.02 5.53
N SER A 94 -3.42 -12.16 5.47
CA SER A 94 -4.42 -12.54 6.47
C SER A 94 -3.80 -12.71 7.87
N GLU A 95 -2.70 -13.46 7.97
CA GLU A 95 -1.97 -13.68 9.21
C GLU A 95 -1.43 -12.35 9.78
N THR A 96 -0.90 -11.49 8.92
CA THR A 96 -0.38 -10.17 9.31
C THR A 96 -1.49 -9.30 9.90
N LEU A 97 -2.63 -9.19 9.21
CA LEU A 97 -3.75 -8.38 9.68
C LEU A 97 -4.32 -8.91 11.00
N ILE A 98 -4.36 -10.23 11.21
CA ILE A 98 -4.79 -10.83 12.49
C ILE A 98 -3.78 -10.52 13.60
N GLN A 99 -2.49 -10.66 13.32
CA GLN A 99 -1.42 -10.48 14.31
C GLN A 99 -1.30 -9.03 14.79
N PHE A 100 -1.55 -8.06 13.90
CA PHE A 100 -1.45 -6.63 14.20
C PHE A 100 -2.82 -5.93 14.14
N PRO A 101 -3.71 -6.16 15.13
CA PRO A 101 -5.07 -5.61 15.10
C PRO A 101 -5.11 -4.09 15.31
N ASN A 102 -4.07 -3.52 15.93
CA ASN A 102 -4.00 -2.10 16.27
C ASN A 102 -3.24 -1.26 15.23
N LEU A 103 -2.58 -1.88 14.26
CA LEU A 103 -1.88 -1.16 13.19
C LEU A 103 -2.85 -0.80 12.07
N LEU A 104 -2.65 0.39 11.51
CA LEU A 104 -3.28 0.86 10.29
C LEU A 104 -2.36 0.55 9.11
N PHE A 105 -2.89 -0.07 8.07
CA PHE A 105 -2.10 -0.51 6.92
C PHE A 105 -2.43 0.29 5.67
N GLN A 106 -1.42 0.86 5.05
CA GLN A 106 -1.47 1.20 3.65
C GLN A 106 -0.89 0.04 2.83
N ILE A 107 -1.66 -0.50 1.91
CA ILE A 107 -1.29 -1.68 1.15
C ILE A 107 -1.15 -1.31 -0.33
N ASP A 108 0.07 -1.37 -0.86
CA ASP A 108 0.33 -1.26 -2.30
C ASP A 108 0.01 -2.60 -2.99
N PHE A 109 -1.06 -2.62 -3.79
CA PHE A 109 -1.34 -3.75 -4.67
C PHE A 109 -0.43 -3.69 -5.89
N LYS A 110 0.54 -4.61 -5.97
CA LYS A 110 1.58 -4.60 -6.99
C LYS A 110 1.10 -5.12 -8.34
N THR A 111 0.22 -6.13 -8.33
CA THR A 111 -0.27 -6.79 -9.56
C THR A 111 -1.80 -6.77 -9.66
N ASP A 112 -2.35 -7.16 -10.81
CA ASP A 112 -3.80 -7.15 -10.99
C ASP A 112 -4.47 -8.38 -10.36
N GLU A 113 -3.73 -9.49 -10.27
CA GLU A 113 -4.17 -10.76 -9.73
C GLU A 113 -4.41 -10.71 -8.21
N VAL A 114 -3.74 -9.79 -7.50
CA VAL A 114 -3.89 -9.67 -6.04
C VAL A 114 -5.17 -8.94 -5.62
N VAL A 115 -5.80 -8.18 -6.52
CA VAL A 115 -6.95 -7.32 -6.19
C VAL A 115 -8.08 -8.10 -5.52
N ASP A 116 -8.58 -9.15 -6.19
CA ASP A 116 -9.75 -9.87 -5.68
C ASP A 116 -9.38 -10.72 -4.43
N PRO A 117 -8.27 -11.49 -4.41
CA PRO A 117 -7.82 -12.20 -3.23
C PRO A 117 -7.60 -11.33 -1.98
N ALA A 118 -6.92 -10.19 -2.12
CA ALA A 118 -6.61 -9.34 -0.97
C ALA A 118 -7.86 -8.62 -0.47
N LEU A 119 -8.76 -8.17 -1.36
CA LEU A 119 -10.05 -7.61 -0.95
C LEU A 119 -10.89 -8.64 -0.19
N ASN A 120 -10.94 -9.90 -0.65
CA ASN A 120 -11.63 -10.97 0.07
C ASN A 120 -11.10 -11.13 1.51
N VAL A 121 -9.78 -11.16 1.70
CA VAL A 121 -9.17 -11.20 3.05
C VAL A 121 -9.59 -9.99 3.90
N ILE A 122 -9.53 -8.78 3.34
CA ILE A 122 -9.89 -7.55 4.06
C ILE A 122 -11.37 -7.56 4.48
N HIS A 123 -12.24 -8.05 3.60
CA HIS A 123 -13.68 -8.19 3.85
C HIS A 123 -13.98 -9.25 4.90
N GLU A 124 -13.42 -10.46 4.76
CA GLU A 124 -13.64 -11.57 5.68
C GLU A 124 -13.17 -11.26 7.10
N LEU A 125 -12.07 -10.53 7.24
CA LEU A 125 -11.56 -10.08 8.54
C LEU A 125 -12.28 -8.85 9.10
N ASN A 126 -13.12 -8.19 8.29
CA ASN A 126 -13.81 -6.94 8.64
C ASN A 126 -12.85 -5.82 9.12
N VAL A 127 -11.79 -5.58 8.33
CA VAL A 127 -10.69 -4.65 8.70
C VAL A 127 -10.60 -3.43 7.78
N MET A 128 -11.63 -3.16 6.98
CA MET A 128 -11.68 -2.05 6.02
C MET A 128 -11.40 -0.68 6.67
N ASP A 129 -11.82 -0.49 7.92
CA ASP A 129 -11.65 0.75 8.69
C ASP A 129 -10.19 1.12 8.98
N ARG A 130 -9.27 0.15 8.93
CA ARG A 130 -7.84 0.32 9.23
C ARG A 130 -6.94 -0.03 8.04
N VAL A 131 -7.51 -0.08 6.84
CA VAL A 131 -6.79 -0.34 5.59
C VAL A 131 -7.02 0.77 4.58
N CYS A 132 -5.94 1.22 3.96
CA CYS A 132 -5.97 2.05 2.77
C CYS A 132 -5.27 1.32 1.62
N ILE A 133 -5.90 1.26 0.45
CA ILE A 133 -5.28 0.66 -0.73
C ILE A 133 -4.57 1.72 -1.55
N ALA A 134 -3.31 1.44 -1.87
CA ALA A 134 -2.50 2.22 -2.79
C ALA A 134 -2.14 1.37 -4.01
N SER A 135 -1.75 2.05 -5.09
CA SER A 135 -1.17 1.39 -6.26
C SER A 135 -0.49 2.39 -7.19
N PHE A 136 0.58 1.96 -7.83
CA PHE A 136 1.14 2.65 -8.99
C PHE A 136 0.32 2.45 -10.29
N SER A 137 -0.82 1.75 -10.22
CA SER A 137 -1.78 1.60 -11.32
C SER A 137 -3.12 2.24 -11.00
N SER A 138 -3.43 3.37 -11.63
CA SER A 138 -4.74 4.04 -11.50
C SER A 138 -5.89 3.12 -11.93
N ASN A 139 -5.66 2.26 -12.94
CA ASN A 139 -6.65 1.27 -13.38
C ASN A 139 -6.96 0.25 -12.28
N ARG A 140 -5.94 -0.19 -11.54
CA ARG A 140 -6.10 -1.10 -10.40
C ARG A 140 -6.91 -0.45 -9.28
N LEU A 141 -6.62 0.81 -8.97
CA LEU A 141 -7.38 1.58 -7.97
C LEU A 141 -8.82 1.80 -8.41
N ASN A 142 -9.07 2.02 -9.70
CA ASN A 142 -10.42 2.08 -10.25
C ASN A 142 -11.17 0.75 -10.10
N LYS A 143 -10.51 -0.39 -10.34
CA LYS A 143 -11.08 -1.72 -10.08
C LYS A 143 -11.43 -1.87 -8.60
N VAL A 144 -10.50 -1.57 -7.69
CA VAL A 144 -10.73 -1.63 -6.23
C VAL A 144 -11.94 -0.76 -5.85
N ARG A 145 -12.01 0.48 -6.32
CA ARG A 145 -13.12 1.41 -6.04
C ARG A 145 -14.46 0.89 -6.54
N SER A 146 -14.48 0.22 -7.70
CA SER A 146 -15.71 -0.35 -8.26
C SER A 146 -16.23 -1.55 -7.47
N LEU A 147 -15.34 -2.28 -6.80
CA LEU A 147 -15.68 -3.43 -5.96
C LEU A 147 -16.03 -3.01 -4.53
N ASN A 148 -15.40 -1.94 -4.03
CA ASN A 148 -15.60 -1.45 -2.68
C ASN A 148 -15.42 0.07 -2.61
N SER A 149 -16.53 0.79 -2.49
CA SER A 149 -16.55 2.25 -2.36
C SER A 149 -16.35 2.73 -0.92
N GLU A 150 -16.41 1.85 0.09
CA GLU A 150 -16.24 2.19 1.50
C GLU A 150 -14.77 2.22 1.92
N LEU A 151 -13.92 1.41 1.30
CA LEU A 151 -12.48 1.36 1.55
C LEU A 151 -11.80 2.71 1.31
N CYS A 152 -10.76 3.01 2.11
CA CYS A 152 -9.89 4.15 1.84
C CYS A 152 -8.97 3.81 0.66
N ILE A 153 -8.84 4.72 -0.31
CA ILE A 153 -8.05 4.51 -1.52
C ILE A 153 -7.15 5.73 -1.77
N SER A 154 -5.85 5.50 -1.90
CA SER A 154 -4.87 6.52 -2.28
C SER A 154 -5.00 6.92 -3.76
N MET A 155 -4.58 8.12 -4.10
CA MET A 155 -4.52 8.61 -5.48
C MET A 155 -3.41 7.91 -6.27
N GLY A 156 -3.77 7.35 -7.43
CA GLY A 156 -2.81 6.77 -8.38
C GLY A 156 -2.08 7.84 -9.20
N PRO A 157 -1.14 7.43 -10.08
CA PRO A 157 -0.37 8.38 -10.89
C PRO A 157 -1.23 9.31 -11.76
N SER A 158 -2.37 8.83 -12.26
CA SER A 158 -3.28 9.64 -13.08
C SER A 158 -3.94 10.73 -12.25
N GLU A 159 -4.44 10.37 -11.06
CA GLU A 159 -5.13 11.28 -10.14
C GLU A 159 -4.15 12.32 -9.56
N VAL A 160 -2.91 11.90 -9.27
CA VAL A 160 -1.82 12.81 -8.88
C VAL A 160 -1.53 13.83 -9.98
N LEU A 161 -1.39 13.39 -11.24
CA LEU A 161 -1.15 14.29 -12.37
C LEU A 161 -2.32 15.26 -12.58
N GLN A 162 -3.56 14.77 -12.50
CA GLN A 162 -4.76 15.61 -12.59
C GLN A 162 -4.80 16.65 -11.47
N THR A 163 -4.44 16.28 -10.24
CA THR A 163 -4.35 17.21 -9.10
C THR A 163 -3.31 18.30 -9.35
N PHE A 164 -2.14 17.91 -9.87
CA PHE A 164 -1.10 18.85 -10.25
C PHE A 164 -1.57 19.81 -11.35
N LEU A 165 -2.20 19.31 -12.43
CA LEU A 165 -2.76 20.14 -13.49
C LEU A 165 -3.90 21.05 -13.01
N SER A 166 -4.73 20.59 -12.07
CA SER A 166 -5.77 21.40 -11.43
C SER A 166 -5.19 22.56 -10.63
N SER A 167 -4.03 22.39 -9.97
CA SER A 167 -3.35 23.50 -9.27
C SER A 167 -2.93 24.63 -10.20
N TRP A 168 -2.80 24.36 -11.50
CA TRP A 168 -2.55 25.33 -12.56
C TRP A 168 -3.79 25.69 -13.37
N ASN A 169 -4.98 25.28 -12.91
CA ASN A 169 -6.25 25.48 -13.61
C ASN A 169 -6.30 24.88 -15.03
N LEU A 170 -5.45 23.88 -15.31
CA LEU A 170 -5.36 23.15 -16.58
C LEU A 170 -6.24 21.90 -16.63
N TYR A 171 -6.76 21.46 -15.48
CA TYR A 171 -7.70 20.34 -15.37
C TYR A 171 -8.86 20.73 -14.47
N LYS A 172 -10.09 20.48 -14.92
CA LYS A 172 -11.35 20.82 -14.22
C LYS A 172 -12.27 19.62 -13.98
N GLY A 173 -11.80 18.41 -14.29
CA GLY A 173 -12.57 17.19 -14.05
C GLY A 173 -12.62 16.81 -12.58
N GLU A 174 -13.45 15.82 -12.28
CA GLU A 174 -13.47 15.17 -10.97
C GLU A 174 -12.17 14.37 -10.76
N ILE A 175 -11.62 14.45 -9.55
CA ILE A 175 -10.42 13.71 -9.15
C ILE A 175 -10.86 12.80 -8.02
N VAL A 176 -10.61 11.50 -8.17
CA VAL A 176 -11.04 10.46 -7.27
C VAL A 176 -9.89 9.98 -6.38
N GLY A 177 -10.19 9.58 -5.15
CA GLY A 177 -9.20 9.14 -4.16
C GLY A 177 -9.35 9.91 -2.84
N ASP A 178 -9.06 9.24 -1.73
CA ASP A 178 -9.26 9.78 -0.38
C ASP A 178 -8.00 10.47 0.16
N CYS A 179 -6.80 10.04 -0.28
CA CYS A 179 -5.54 10.63 0.16
C CYS A 179 -4.56 10.84 -1.00
N LEU A 180 -3.78 11.92 -0.93
CA LEU A 180 -2.75 12.28 -1.90
C LEU A 180 -1.36 12.01 -1.31
N GLN A 181 -0.58 11.19 -2.00
CA GLN A 181 0.78 10.84 -1.59
C GLN A 181 1.74 11.16 -2.73
N ILE A 182 2.59 12.16 -2.50
CA ILE A 182 3.47 12.71 -3.52
C ILE A 182 4.84 13.02 -2.94
N PRO A 183 5.91 12.84 -3.73
CA PRO A 183 7.23 13.25 -3.29
C PRO A 183 7.29 14.78 -3.24
N ILE A 184 8.12 15.33 -2.35
CA ILE A 184 8.37 16.78 -2.30
C ILE A 184 8.92 17.29 -3.64
N ARG A 185 9.74 16.46 -4.30
CA ARG A 185 10.32 16.72 -5.63
C ARG A 185 10.22 15.50 -6.53
N TYR A 186 10.04 15.71 -7.83
CA TYR A 186 10.04 14.67 -8.86
C TYR A 186 10.78 15.16 -10.10
N TYR A 187 11.80 14.44 -10.56
CA TYR A 187 12.71 14.85 -11.65
C TYR A 187 13.22 16.31 -11.54
N GLY A 188 13.58 16.75 -10.33
CA GLY A 188 14.08 18.11 -10.07
C GLY A 188 13.00 19.19 -9.92
N LEU A 189 11.74 18.88 -10.24
CA LEU A 189 10.60 19.79 -10.04
C LEU A 189 10.09 19.68 -8.60
N LYS A 190 9.76 20.81 -7.97
CA LYS A 190 9.07 20.84 -6.68
C LYS A 190 7.58 20.57 -6.91
N ILE A 191 7.10 19.42 -6.45
CA ILE A 191 5.70 19.00 -6.63
C ILE A 191 4.82 19.54 -5.49
N VAL A 192 5.29 19.44 -4.26
CA VAL A 192 4.56 19.98 -3.09
C VAL A 192 4.70 21.50 -3.07
N THR A 193 3.70 22.20 -3.58
CA THR A 193 3.59 23.67 -3.56
C THR A 193 2.46 24.11 -2.62
N LYS A 194 2.48 25.39 -2.20
CA LYS A 194 1.41 25.94 -1.37
C LYS A 194 0.05 25.86 -2.08
N ASP A 195 0.01 26.15 -3.38
CA ASP A 195 -1.21 26.13 -4.17
C ASP A 195 -1.79 24.73 -4.30
N LEU A 196 -0.93 23.71 -4.50
CA LEU A 196 -1.36 22.31 -4.52
C LEU A 196 -1.94 21.89 -3.16
N LEU A 197 -1.28 22.24 -2.06
CA LEU A 197 -1.77 21.93 -0.71
C LEU A 197 -3.12 22.62 -0.42
N ILE A 198 -3.27 23.89 -0.80
CA ILE A 198 -4.54 24.61 -0.66
C ILE A 198 -5.64 23.92 -1.48
N LEU A 199 -5.36 23.58 -2.74
CA LEU A 199 -6.32 22.92 -3.62
C LEU A 199 -6.79 21.56 -3.05
N PHE A 200 -5.87 20.77 -2.50
CA PHE A 200 -6.21 19.48 -1.92
C PHE A 200 -6.99 19.63 -0.60
N THR A 201 -6.50 20.47 0.32
CA THR A 201 -7.14 20.66 1.64
C THR A 201 -8.49 21.37 1.60
N GLN A 202 -8.81 22.10 0.53
CA GLN A 202 -10.12 22.72 0.34
C GLN A 202 -11.16 21.80 -0.32
N LYS A 203 -10.72 20.66 -0.87
CA LYS A 203 -11.58 19.66 -1.53
C LYS A 203 -11.95 18.47 -0.64
N VAL A 204 -11.29 18.31 0.50
CA VAL A 204 -11.53 17.25 1.50
C VAL A 204 -12.46 17.74 2.59
#